data_AF-A0A925FC81-F1
#
_entry.id   AF-A0A925FC81-F1
#
_cell.length_a   1.000
_cell.length_b   1.000
_cell.length_c   1.000
_cell.angle_alpha   90.00
_cell.angle_beta   90.00
_cell.angle_gamma   90.00
#
_symmetry.space_group_name_H-M   'P 1'
#
loop_
_entity.id
_entity.type
_entity.pdbx_description
1 polymer ?
#
loop_
_entity_poly.entity_id
_entity_poly.type
_entity_poly.pdbx_seq_one_letter_code
_entity_poly.pdbx_strand_id
1 'polypeptide(L)'
;MTFLKNPRTLLALGLLPLLGSCYYLSRYAVTGLPLMDDFTYTTAFIFPFEAAEGLWAKWKILFVQHFVTEHRIPAGKLFIYLLYRLGNGELNWKLLAWSGNVCIPGVVFVLGWVWRKTGRSLAYLLPLAFGVFQVQHYELFFWANCSLLYVPVAAFALCATYFLVYHREYRPGRFALALGFTLLCMYSFGNGMFVFATNALLLTYQQRWKALAAMLALGVVCVVTYFVGYHSEYPTRLDA
;
A
#
# COMPACT_ATOMS: atom_id res chain seq x y z
N MET A 1 18.82 28.11 -18.78
CA MET A 1 18.76 27.44 -17.45
C MET A 1 17.98 28.21 -16.37
N THR A 2 17.48 29.42 -16.63
CA THR A 2 16.73 30.25 -15.65
C THR A 2 15.30 29.75 -15.35
N PHE A 3 14.70 28.99 -16.28
CA PHE A 3 13.33 28.48 -16.19
C PHE A 3 13.10 27.47 -15.06
N LEU A 4 14.11 26.63 -14.77
CA LEU A 4 14.06 25.61 -13.71
C LEU A 4 14.30 26.18 -12.30
N LYS A 5 14.57 27.48 -12.16
CA LYS A 5 14.69 28.15 -10.86
C LYS A 5 13.37 28.74 -10.37
N ASN A 6 12.37 28.88 -11.24
CA ASN A 6 11.07 29.41 -10.86
C ASN A 6 10.23 28.31 -10.19
N PRO A 7 9.85 28.46 -8.91
CA PRO A 7 9.08 27.44 -8.20
C PRO A 7 7.70 27.18 -8.82
N ARG A 8 7.09 28.19 -9.47
CA ARG A 8 5.80 28.03 -10.15
C ARG A 8 5.92 27.14 -11.38
N THR A 9 7.01 27.29 -12.12
CA THR A 9 7.32 26.46 -13.30
C THR A 9 7.60 25.02 -12.91
N LEU A 10 8.40 24.80 -11.86
CA LEU A 10 8.67 23.46 -11.33
C LEU A 10 7.38 22.77 -10.86
N LEU A 11 6.49 23.51 -10.18
CA LEU A 11 5.20 22.98 -9.77
C LEU A 11 4.34 22.62 -10.98
N ALA A 12 4.22 23.51 -11.96
CA ALA A 12 3.43 23.25 -13.17
C ALA A 12 3.94 22.03 -13.94
N LEU A 13 5.26 21.89 -14.11
CA LEU A 13 5.88 20.75 -14.77
C LEU A 13 5.69 19.44 -13.98
N GLY A 14 5.72 19.49 -12.64
CA GLY A 14 5.48 18.32 -11.80
C GLY A 14 4.01 17.90 -11.73
N LEU A 15 3.08 18.86 -11.84
CA LEU A 15 1.64 18.59 -11.90
C LEU A 15 1.20 18.06 -13.25
N LEU A 16 1.90 18.38 -14.35
CA LEU A 16 1.54 17.92 -15.69
C LEU A 16 1.40 16.39 -15.79
N PRO A 17 2.39 15.55 -15.40
CA PRO A 17 2.25 14.10 -15.50
C PRO A 17 1.20 13.55 -14.52
N LEU A 18 1.06 14.15 -13.33
CA LEU A 18 -0.02 13.81 -12.38
C LEU A 18 -1.40 14.06 -13.00
N LEU A 19 -1.66 15.27 -13.50
CA LEU A 19 -2.94 15.62 -14.12
C LEU A 19 -3.22 14.79 -15.37
N GLY A 20 -2.18 14.50 -16.16
CA GLY A 20 -2.25 13.57 -17.29
C GLY A 20 -2.70 12.18 -16.86
N SER A 21 -2.07 11.62 -15.82
CA SER A 21 -2.45 10.31 -15.27
C SER A 21 -3.86 10.31 -14.68
N CYS A 22 -4.26 11.36 -13.96
CA CYS A 22 -5.61 11.52 -13.43
C CYS A 22 -6.66 11.61 -14.53
N TYR A 23 -6.37 12.36 -15.61
CA TYR A 23 -7.24 12.46 -16.78
C TYR A 23 -7.36 11.10 -17.47
N TYR A 24 -6.23 10.42 -17.69
CA TYR A 24 -6.15 9.11 -18.32
C TYR A 24 -6.95 8.07 -17.51
N LEU A 25 -6.72 7.99 -16.20
CA LEU A 25 -7.49 7.15 -15.29
C LEU A 25 -8.99 7.50 -15.32
N SER A 26 -9.32 8.79 -15.24
CA SER A 26 -10.71 9.27 -15.28
C SER A 26 -11.45 8.94 -16.56
N ARG A 27 -10.73 8.77 -17.69
CA ARG A 27 -11.32 8.51 -19.02
C ARG A 27 -11.39 7.03 -19.36
N TYR A 28 -10.36 6.26 -19.02
CA TYR A 28 -10.25 4.87 -19.44
C TYR A 28 -10.63 3.88 -18.33
N ALA A 29 -10.56 4.26 -17.05
CA ALA A 29 -11.14 3.48 -15.96
C ALA A 29 -12.67 3.66 -15.83
N VAL A 30 -13.31 4.38 -16.77
CA VAL A 30 -14.75 4.67 -16.77
C VAL A 30 -15.59 3.42 -16.93
N THR A 31 -15.04 2.35 -17.49
CA THR A 31 -15.80 1.12 -17.69
C THR A 31 -16.29 0.55 -16.36
N GLY A 32 -15.60 0.83 -15.23
CA GLY A 32 -16.01 0.34 -13.92
C GLY A 32 -16.11 -1.18 -13.87
N LEU A 33 -15.44 -1.86 -14.80
CA LEU A 33 -15.45 -3.30 -14.92
C LEU A 33 -14.28 -3.87 -14.13
N PRO A 34 -14.50 -4.91 -13.30
CA PRO A 34 -13.41 -5.65 -12.70
C PRO A 34 -12.53 -6.25 -13.80
N LEU A 35 -11.21 -6.16 -13.63
CA LEU A 35 -10.26 -6.75 -14.57
C LEU A 35 -9.80 -8.11 -14.04
N MET A 36 -9.71 -9.10 -14.94
CA MET A 36 -9.19 -10.43 -14.64
C MET A 36 -9.86 -11.07 -13.41
N ASP A 37 -9.12 -11.26 -12.33
CA ASP A 37 -9.55 -11.92 -11.11
C ASP A 37 -10.21 -10.96 -10.11
N ASP A 38 -10.34 -9.66 -10.41
CA ASP A 38 -10.89 -8.65 -9.51
C ASP A 38 -12.22 -9.05 -8.89
N PHE A 39 -13.13 -9.54 -9.74
CA PHE A 39 -14.46 -9.95 -9.34
C PHE A 39 -14.44 -11.16 -8.40
N THR A 40 -13.77 -12.24 -8.82
CA THR A 40 -13.64 -13.48 -8.06
C THR A 40 -12.94 -13.23 -6.73
N TYR A 41 -11.86 -12.46 -6.76
CA TYR A 41 -11.07 -12.07 -5.60
C TYR A 41 -11.94 -11.37 -4.54
N THR A 42 -12.72 -10.39 -4.97
CA THR A 42 -13.50 -9.54 -4.06
C THR A 42 -14.73 -10.26 -3.52
N THR A 43 -15.48 -10.93 -4.39
CA THR A 43 -16.73 -11.62 -4.01
C THR A 43 -16.47 -12.85 -3.13
N ALA A 44 -15.40 -13.60 -3.40
CA ALA A 44 -14.98 -14.74 -2.58
C ALA A 44 -14.59 -14.32 -1.14
N PHE A 45 -14.28 -13.04 -0.92
CA PHE A 45 -14.04 -12.50 0.41
C PHE A 45 -15.30 -11.88 1.04
N ILE A 46 -16.01 -10.99 0.32
CA ILE A 46 -17.12 -10.21 0.89
C ILE A 46 -18.25 -11.12 1.37
N PHE A 47 -18.69 -12.10 0.58
CA PHE A 47 -19.85 -12.92 0.95
C PHE A 47 -19.60 -13.76 2.21
N PRO A 48 -18.49 -14.51 2.33
CA PRO A 48 -18.21 -15.24 3.57
C PRO A 48 -18.00 -14.29 4.77
N PHE A 49 -17.38 -13.12 4.54
CA PHE A 49 -17.12 -12.17 5.63
C PHE A 49 -18.39 -11.52 6.19
N GLU A 50 -19.38 -11.24 5.35
CA GLU A 50 -20.71 -10.77 5.79
C GLU A 50 -21.51 -11.87 6.48
N ALA A 51 -21.45 -13.10 5.97
CA ALA A 51 -22.16 -14.25 6.53
C ALA A 51 -21.54 -14.77 7.85
N ALA A 52 -20.28 -14.45 8.12
CA ALA A 52 -19.58 -14.96 9.29
C ALA A 52 -20.06 -14.33 10.61
N GLU A 53 -20.50 -15.20 11.52
CA GLU A 53 -20.85 -14.83 12.89
C GLU A 53 -19.62 -14.87 13.80
N GLY A 54 -19.45 -13.79 14.57
CA GLY A 54 -18.37 -13.68 15.55
C GLY A 54 -17.03 -13.17 15.00
N LEU A 55 -16.26 -12.54 15.88
CA LEU A 55 -14.99 -11.88 15.53
C LEU A 55 -13.91 -12.87 15.06
N TRP A 56 -13.90 -14.08 15.63
CA TRP A 56 -12.89 -15.08 15.29
C TRP A 56 -13.08 -15.65 13.88
N ALA A 57 -14.32 -15.90 13.47
CA ALA A 57 -14.63 -16.35 12.11
C ALA A 57 -14.22 -15.29 11.08
N LYS A 58 -14.56 -14.02 11.34
CA LYS A 58 -14.13 -12.89 10.50
C LYS A 58 -12.61 -12.75 10.44
N TRP A 59 -11.92 -12.91 11.56
CA TRP A 59 -10.46 -12.88 11.60
C TRP A 59 -9.84 -13.99 10.74
N LYS A 60 -10.36 -15.22 10.84
CA LYS A 60 -9.93 -16.33 9.97
C LYS A 60 -10.11 -15.98 8.49
N ILE A 61 -11.29 -15.52 8.09
CA ILE A 61 -11.60 -15.16 6.69
C ILE A 61 -10.69 -14.04 6.17
N LEU A 62 -10.36 -13.07 7.03
CA LEU A 62 -9.44 -12.00 6.68
C LEU A 62 -8.04 -12.54 6.33
N PHE A 63 -7.56 -13.54 7.08
CA PHE A 63 -6.24 -14.16 6.89
C PHE A 63 -6.23 -15.36 5.93
N VAL A 64 -7.37 -15.79 5.41
CA VAL A 64 -7.44 -16.81 4.35
C VAL A 64 -6.61 -16.36 3.14
N GLN A 65 -5.77 -17.27 2.65
CA GLN A 65 -4.97 -17.08 1.44
C GLN A 65 -5.89 -17.00 0.22
N HIS A 66 -5.61 -16.10 -0.71
CA HIS A 66 -6.28 -16.15 -2.01
C HIS A 66 -5.63 -17.21 -2.87
N PHE A 67 -6.44 -18.13 -3.38
CA PHE A 67 -5.94 -19.26 -4.17
C PHE A 67 -5.39 -18.85 -5.54
N VAL A 68 -5.94 -17.80 -6.15
CA VAL A 68 -5.51 -17.35 -7.49
C VAL A 68 -4.15 -16.65 -7.45
N THR A 69 -3.92 -15.84 -6.41
CA THR A 69 -2.70 -15.02 -6.28
C THR A 69 -1.73 -15.57 -5.24
N GLU A 70 -2.08 -16.65 -4.56
CA GLU A 70 -1.37 -17.25 -3.41
C GLU A 70 -1.10 -16.28 -2.25
N HIS A 71 -1.56 -15.04 -2.31
CA HIS A 71 -1.21 -14.02 -1.34
C HIS A 71 -2.26 -13.88 -0.23
N ARG A 72 -1.78 -13.56 0.97
CA ARG A 72 -2.61 -13.07 2.08
C ARG A 72 -2.51 -11.56 2.16
N ILE A 73 -3.66 -10.91 2.07
CA ILE A 73 -3.75 -9.45 2.04
C ILE A 73 -4.87 -8.92 2.94
N PRO A 74 -4.79 -9.17 4.27
CA PRO A 74 -5.78 -8.71 5.23
C PRO A 74 -6.09 -7.21 5.15
N ALA A 75 -5.09 -6.36 4.91
CA ALA A 75 -5.28 -4.92 4.83
C ALA A 75 -6.09 -4.53 3.58
N GLY A 76 -5.78 -5.14 2.43
CA GLY A 76 -6.53 -4.94 1.19
C GLY A 76 -7.99 -5.38 1.31
N LYS A 77 -8.23 -6.57 1.86
CA LYS A 77 -9.58 -7.08 2.15
C LYS A 77 -10.38 -6.15 3.05
N LEU A 78 -9.80 -5.69 4.15
CA LEU A 78 -10.47 -4.76 5.06
C LEU A 78 -10.81 -3.45 4.33
N PHE A 79 -9.91 -2.96 3.48
CA PHE A 79 -10.15 -1.75 2.70
C PHE A 79 -11.28 -1.92 1.68
N ILE A 80 -11.30 -3.04 0.95
CA ILE A 80 -12.40 -3.41 0.04
C ILE A 80 -13.72 -3.47 0.80
N TYR A 81 -13.74 -4.11 1.98
CA TYR A 81 -14.92 -4.22 2.81
C TYR A 81 -15.43 -2.83 3.26
N LEU A 82 -14.54 -1.94 3.66
CA LEU A 82 -14.89 -0.57 4.03
C LEU A 82 -15.56 0.16 2.85
N LEU A 83 -15.01 0.06 1.64
CA LEU A 83 -15.61 0.67 0.46
C LEU A 83 -16.96 0.05 0.09
N TYR A 84 -17.10 -1.27 0.19
CA TYR A 84 -18.36 -1.98 0.01
C TYR A 84 -19.44 -1.47 0.97
N ARG A 85 -19.09 -1.30 2.26
CA ARG A 85 -20.02 -0.77 3.27
C ARG A 85 -20.38 0.70 3.04
N LEU A 86 -19.42 1.52 2.60
CA LEU A 86 -19.67 2.92 2.24
C LEU A 86 -20.54 3.06 0.99
N GLY A 87 -20.48 2.08 0.07
CA GLY A 87 -21.33 1.98 -1.10
C GLY A 87 -22.69 1.33 -0.85
N ASN A 88 -23.15 1.22 0.40
CA ASN A 88 -24.43 0.59 0.78
C ASN A 88 -24.59 -0.85 0.27
N GLY A 89 -23.50 -1.61 0.21
CA GLY A 89 -23.52 -3.00 -0.27
C GLY A 89 -23.25 -3.13 -1.78
N GLU A 90 -22.88 -2.05 -2.46
CA GLU A 90 -22.41 -2.07 -3.84
C GLU A 90 -20.94 -1.63 -3.91
N LEU A 91 -20.13 -2.41 -4.64
CA LEU A 91 -18.73 -2.07 -4.84
C LEU A 91 -18.56 -1.25 -6.12
N ASN A 92 -18.08 -0.02 -5.96
CA ASN A 92 -17.68 0.81 -7.08
C ASN A 92 -16.22 0.54 -7.46
N TRP A 93 -15.99 -0.23 -8.53
CA TRP A 93 -14.65 -0.57 -9.02
C TRP A 93 -13.80 0.65 -9.39
N LYS A 94 -14.43 1.72 -9.86
CA LYS A 94 -13.73 2.98 -10.14
C LYS A 94 -13.21 3.59 -8.84
N LEU A 95 -14.04 3.64 -7.80
CA LEU A 95 -13.61 4.13 -6.48
C LEU A 95 -12.49 3.26 -5.90
N LEU A 96 -12.57 1.93 -6.08
CA LEU A 96 -11.53 1.00 -5.67
C LEU A 96 -10.20 1.29 -6.40
N ALA A 97 -10.22 1.45 -7.72
CA ALA A 97 -9.03 1.80 -8.49
C ALA A 97 -8.45 3.16 -8.05
N TRP A 98 -9.27 4.18 -7.85
CA TRP A 98 -8.82 5.49 -7.36
C TRP A 98 -8.20 5.42 -5.97
N SER A 99 -8.75 4.58 -5.10
CA SER A 99 -8.30 4.47 -3.71
C SER A 99 -6.88 3.90 -3.59
N GLY A 100 -6.50 2.92 -4.43
CA GLY A 100 -5.11 2.46 -4.50
C GLY A 100 -4.20 3.52 -5.11
N ASN A 101 -4.66 4.17 -6.19
CA ASN A 101 -3.87 5.17 -6.92
C ASN A 101 -3.62 6.47 -6.13
N VAL A 102 -4.46 6.84 -5.16
CA VAL A 102 -4.22 8.02 -4.30
C VAL A 102 -2.92 7.91 -3.49
N CYS A 103 -2.45 6.69 -3.24
CA CYS A 103 -1.18 6.44 -2.58
C CYS A 103 0.02 6.85 -3.45
N ILE A 104 -0.13 6.93 -4.79
CA ILE A 104 0.95 7.33 -5.69
C ILE A 104 1.35 8.82 -5.46
N PRO A 105 0.42 9.80 -5.52
CA PRO A 105 0.73 11.16 -5.07
C PRO A 105 1.23 11.23 -3.63
N GLY A 106 0.72 10.38 -2.74
CA GLY A 106 1.19 10.28 -1.35
C GLY A 106 2.67 9.94 -1.25
N VAL A 107 3.16 8.97 -2.04
CA VAL A 107 4.58 8.61 -2.14
C VAL A 107 5.42 9.80 -2.58
N VAL A 108 5.02 10.46 -3.67
CA VAL A 108 5.73 11.64 -4.20
C VAL A 108 5.76 12.77 -3.18
N PHE A 109 4.66 12.97 -2.44
CA PHE A 109 4.56 13.97 -1.38
C PHE A 109 5.52 13.69 -0.22
N VAL A 110 5.57 12.45 0.28
CA VAL A 110 6.50 12.06 1.35
C VAL A 110 7.94 12.26 0.90
N LEU A 111 8.31 11.80 -0.29
CA LEU A 111 9.64 11.99 -0.85
C LEU A 111 9.99 13.47 -1.05
N GLY A 112 9.02 14.29 -1.47
CA GLY A 112 9.20 15.73 -1.55
C GLY A 112 9.45 16.37 -0.19
N TRP A 113 8.79 15.89 0.87
CA TRP A 113 9.04 16.38 2.21
C TRP A 113 10.45 16.01 2.72
N VAL A 114 10.89 14.77 2.45
CA VAL A 114 12.27 14.32 2.69
C VAL A 114 13.26 15.26 2.00
N TRP A 115 13.06 15.54 0.72
CA TRP A 115 13.93 16.42 -0.07
C TRP A 115 14.04 17.82 0.52
N ARG A 116 12.90 18.43 0.90
CA ARG A 116 12.89 19.75 1.55
C ARG A 116 13.66 19.75 2.86
N LYS A 117 13.50 18.71 3.70
CA LYS A 117 14.25 18.60 4.96
C LYS A 117 15.76 18.47 4.76
N THR A 118 16.19 17.90 3.64
CA THR A 118 17.62 17.81 3.28
C THR A 118 18.19 19.07 2.62
N GLY A 119 17.41 20.14 2.48
CA GLY A 119 17.84 21.39 1.84
C GLY A 119 18.06 21.28 0.33
N ARG A 120 17.55 20.21 -0.30
CA ARG A 120 17.69 19.96 -1.74
C ARG A 120 16.56 20.62 -2.53
N SER A 121 16.85 20.97 -3.77
CA SER A 121 15.86 21.56 -4.67
C SER A 121 14.71 20.60 -4.97
N LEU A 122 13.47 21.09 -4.95
CA LEU A 122 12.30 20.31 -5.38
C LEU A 122 12.34 19.94 -6.88
N ALA A 123 13.22 20.57 -7.67
CA ALA A 123 13.40 20.22 -9.08
C ALA A 123 13.78 18.74 -9.29
N TYR A 124 14.42 18.10 -8.31
CA TYR A 124 14.74 16.67 -8.35
C TYR A 124 13.52 15.76 -8.25
N LEU A 125 12.35 16.29 -7.89
CA LEU A 125 11.10 15.54 -7.97
C LEU A 125 10.54 15.47 -9.39
N LEU A 126 11.03 16.27 -10.33
CA LEU A 126 10.52 16.23 -11.70
C LEU A 126 10.77 14.85 -12.35
N PRO A 127 11.99 14.30 -12.39
CA PRO A 127 12.20 12.96 -12.94
C PRO A 127 11.35 11.90 -12.23
N LEU A 128 11.16 12.04 -10.92
CA LEU A 128 10.31 11.14 -10.14
C LEU A 128 8.83 11.23 -10.56
N ALA A 129 8.29 12.44 -10.69
CA ALA A 129 6.90 12.64 -11.10
C ALA A 129 6.66 12.08 -12.51
N PHE A 130 7.56 12.34 -13.46
CA PHE A 130 7.45 11.76 -14.81
C PHE A 130 7.61 10.24 -14.82
N GLY A 131 8.53 9.70 -14.01
CA GLY A 131 8.75 8.26 -13.91
C GLY A 131 7.66 7.50 -13.17
N VAL A 132 6.92 8.14 -12.27
CA VAL A 132 5.86 7.47 -11.50
C VAL A 132 4.50 7.58 -12.19
N PHE A 133 4.21 8.71 -12.85
CA PHE A 133 2.92 8.97 -13.52
C PHE A 133 2.93 8.65 -15.02
N GLN A 134 3.81 7.76 -15.47
CA GLN A 134 3.89 7.33 -16.86
C GLN A 134 2.88 6.25 -17.22
N VAL A 135 2.40 6.28 -18.46
CA VAL A 135 1.36 5.37 -18.96
C VAL A 135 1.80 3.90 -18.96
N GLN A 136 3.11 3.59 -19.01
CA GLN A 136 3.56 2.19 -18.93
C GLN A 136 3.12 1.46 -17.64
N HIS A 137 2.78 2.20 -16.58
CA HIS A 137 2.21 1.64 -15.35
C HIS A 137 0.69 1.44 -15.44
N TYR A 138 0.12 1.33 -16.66
CA TYR A 138 -1.32 1.23 -16.89
C TYR A 138 -1.98 0.11 -16.07
N GLU A 139 -1.31 -1.03 -15.88
CA GLU A 139 -1.85 -2.14 -15.08
C GLU A 139 -2.06 -1.72 -13.62
N LEU A 140 -1.11 -0.99 -13.02
CA LEU A 140 -1.25 -0.44 -11.67
C LEU A 140 -2.34 0.63 -11.59
N PHE A 141 -2.60 1.37 -12.68
CA PHE A 141 -3.64 2.39 -12.69
C PHE A 141 -5.04 1.80 -12.85
N PHE A 142 -5.23 0.85 -13.77
CA PHE A 142 -6.55 0.37 -14.17
C PHE A 142 -7.03 -0.88 -13.44
N TRP A 143 -6.13 -1.75 -13.04
CA TRP A 143 -6.48 -2.99 -12.36
C TRP A 143 -6.68 -2.70 -10.87
N ALA A 144 -7.93 -2.75 -10.41
CA ALA A 144 -8.34 -2.20 -9.12
C ALA A 144 -7.67 -2.91 -7.94
N ASN A 145 -7.57 -4.24 -7.97
CA ASN A 145 -6.83 -4.93 -6.91
C ASN A 145 -5.32 -4.67 -7.00
N CYS A 146 -4.71 -4.71 -8.18
CA CYS A 146 -3.29 -4.40 -8.29
C CYS A 146 -2.95 -3.01 -7.75
N SER A 147 -3.76 -2.00 -8.05
CA SER A 147 -3.57 -0.65 -7.51
C SER A 147 -3.68 -0.64 -5.99
N LEU A 148 -4.62 -1.38 -5.41
CA LEU A 148 -4.85 -1.45 -3.97
C LEU A 148 -3.80 -2.25 -3.20
N LEU A 149 -3.09 -3.15 -3.88
CA LEU A 149 -2.11 -4.03 -3.24
C LEU A 149 -0.69 -3.48 -3.37
N TYR A 150 -0.25 -3.15 -4.58
CA TYR A 150 1.14 -2.82 -4.82
C TYR A 150 1.49 -1.38 -4.41
N VAL A 151 0.61 -0.42 -4.68
CA VAL A 151 0.90 0.99 -4.39
C VAL A 151 0.91 1.27 -2.87
N PRO A 152 -0.09 0.81 -2.08
CA PRO A 152 -0.10 1.07 -0.66
C PRO A 152 1.08 0.46 0.08
N VAL A 153 1.59 -0.70 -0.34
CA VAL A 153 2.82 -1.29 0.23
C VAL A 153 3.98 -0.30 0.17
N ALA A 154 4.25 0.27 -1.01
CA ALA A 154 5.34 1.23 -1.19
C ALA A 154 5.10 2.50 -0.35
N ALA A 155 3.87 3.01 -0.33
CA ALA A 155 3.50 4.18 0.46
C ALA A 155 3.68 3.95 1.96
N PHE A 156 3.18 2.83 2.48
CA PHE A 156 3.27 2.47 3.89
C PHE A 156 4.71 2.17 4.31
N ALA A 157 5.51 1.52 3.47
CA ALA A 157 6.94 1.31 3.72
C ALA A 157 7.70 2.63 3.85
N LEU A 158 7.45 3.58 2.94
CA LEU A 158 8.05 4.92 2.99
C LEU A 158 7.59 5.69 4.23
N CYS A 159 6.29 5.68 4.55
CA CYS A 159 5.77 6.32 5.76
C CYS A 159 6.39 5.72 7.04
N ALA A 160 6.44 4.39 7.15
CA ALA A 160 7.06 3.72 8.29
C ALA A 160 8.52 4.15 8.47
N THR A 161 9.29 4.10 7.38
CA THR A 161 10.70 4.48 7.38
C THR A 161 10.88 5.97 7.72
N TYR A 162 10.05 6.84 7.13
CA TYR A 162 10.08 8.29 7.37
C TYR A 162 9.94 8.65 8.85
N PHE A 163 8.99 8.03 9.56
CA PHE A 163 8.79 8.27 10.99
C PHE A 163 9.96 7.81 11.85
N LEU A 164 10.75 6.82 11.40
CA LEU A 164 11.97 6.37 12.07
C LEU A 164 13.19 7.24 11.76
N VAL A 165 13.35 7.70 10.51
CA VAL A 165 14.51 8.51 10.08
C VAL A 165 14.54 9.87 10.76
N TYR A 166 13.45 10.63 10.66
CA TYR A 166 13.46 12.04 11.05
C TYR A 166 13.30 12.29 12.54
N HIS A 167 13.23 11.23 13.36
CA HIS A 167 13.08 11.32 14.80
C HIS A 167 14.03 10.36 15.51
N ARG A 168 15.23 10.88 15.77
CA ARG A 168 16.29 10.18 16.49
C ARG A 168 15.96 10.00 17.98
N GLU A 169 15.30 10.98 18.59
CA GLU A 169 14.76 10.84 19.94
C GLU A 169 13.51 9.95 19.95
N TYR A 170 13.45 9.03 20.92
CA TYR A 170 12.30 8.15 21.10
C TYR A 170 11.07 8.96 21.50
N ARG A 171 10.14 9.15 20.55
CA ARG A 171 8.80 9.66 20.83
C ARG A 171 7.79 8.52 20.63
N PRO A 172 7.09 8.07 21.69
CA PRO A 172 6.27 6.87 21.63
C PRO A 172 5.19 6.93 20.55
N GLY A 173 4.52 8.07 20.39
CA GLY A 173 3.48 8.23 19.35
C GLY A 173 4.00 8.05 17.91
N ARG A 174 5.22 8.50 17.61
CA ARG A 174 5.79 8.36 16.25
C ARG A 174 6.33 6.97 15.99
N PHE A 175 6.88 6.33 17.02
CA PHE A 175 7.25 4.93 16.93
C PHE A 175 6.02 4.04 16.73
N ALA A 176 4.92 4.31 17.45
CA ALA A 176 3.64 3.64 17.25
C ALA A 176 3.11 3.83 15.81
N LEU A 177 3.20 5.05 15.25
CA LEU A 177 2.86 5.28 13.84
C LEU A 177 3.75 4.46 12.89
N ALA A 178 5.05 4.39 13.13
CA ALA A 178 5.96 3.58 12.32
C ALA A 178 5.62 2.09 12.37
N LEU A 179 5.27 1.55 13.55
CA LEU A 179 4.79 0.18 13.71
C LEU A 179 3.45 -0.03 12.99
N GLY A 180 2.51 0.92 13.10
CA GLY A 180 1.23 0.88 12.42
C GLY A 180 1.39 0.82 10.89
N PHE A 181 2.21 1.69 10.31
CA PHE A 181 2.51 1.65 8.88
C PHE A 181 3.27 0.39 8.46
N THR A 182 4.14 -0.14 9.34
CA THR A 182 4.82 -1.42 9.09
C THR A 182 3.82 -2.59 9.02
N LEU A 183 2.83 -2.61 9.91
CA LEU A 183 1.74 -3.61 9.88
C LEU A 183 0.87 -3.48 8.64
N LEU A 184 0.49 -2.26 8.28
CA LEU A 184 -0.27 -2.01 7.05
C LEU A 184 0.53 -2.49 5.82
N CYS A 185 1.81 -2.15 5.75
CA CYS A 185 2.70 -2.61 4.67
C CYS A 185 2.75 -4.15 4.57
N MET A 186 3.04 -4.83 5.70
CA MET A 186 3.12 -6.29 5.78
C MET A 186 1.83 -6.99 5.29
N TYR A 187 0.67 -6.45 5.64
CA TYR A 187 -0.62 -7.06 5.31
C TYR A 187 -1.30 -6.50 4.07
N SER A 188 -0.67 -5.54 3.38
CA SER A 188 -1.12 -5.09 2.06
C SER A 188 -0.68 -6.05 0.96
N PHE A 189 0.54 -6.60 1.03
CA PHE A 189 1.02 -7.60 0.07
C PHE A 189 2.22 -8.39 0.64
N GLY A 190 2.50 -9.58 0.10
CA GLY A 190 3.53 -10.48 0.64
C GLY A 190 4.93 -9.87 0.70
N ASN A 191 5.30 -9.04 -0.27
CA ASN A 191 6.58 -8.30 -0.27
C ASN A 191 6.70 -7.27 0.87
N GLY A 192 5.60 -6.91 1.53
CA GLY A 192 5.59 -5.98 2.66
C GLY A 192 6.47 -6.44 3.82
N MET A 193 6.74 -7.74 3.95
CA MET A 193 7.62 -8.28 4.99
C MET A 193 9.04 -7.68 4.97
N PHE A 194 9.54 -7.27 3.80
CA PHE A 194 10.87 -6.68 3.67
C PHE A 194 10.99 -5.30 4.34
N VAL A 195 9.87 -4.66 4.70
CA VAL A 195 9.89 -3.42 5.48
C VAL A 195 10.51 -3.64 6.86
N PHE A 196 10.34 -4.82 7.46
CA PHE A 196 10.93 -5.15 8.76
C PHE A 196 12.46 -5.18 8.67
N ALA A 197 13.02 -5.78 7.61
CA ALA A 197 14.46 -5.80 7.38
C ALA A 197 15.01 -4.38 7.19
N THR A 198 14.36 -3.57 6.33
CA THR A 198 14.75 -2.18 6.09
C THR A 198 14.73 -1.34 7.38
N ASN A 199 13.65 -1.44 8.16
CA ASN A 199 13.51 -0.69 9.42
C ASN A 199 14.46 -1.21 10.51
N ALA A 200 14.76 -2.51 10.55
CA ALA A 200 15.71 -3.09 11.47
C ALA A 200 17.14 -2.60 11.20
N LEU A 201 17.57 -2.58 9.93
CA LEU A 201 18.87 -2.03 9.53
C LEU A 201 18.98 -0.56 9.92
N LEU A 202 17.94 0.23 9.67
CA LEU A 202 17.89 1.63 10.06
C LEU A 202 18.00 1.81 11.58
N LEU A 203 17.25 1.05 12.37
CA LEU A 203 17.28 1.14 13.84
C LEU A 203 18.62 0.69 14.42
N THR A 204 19.27 -0.29 13.79
CA THR A 204 20.63 -0.73 14.12
C THR A 204 21.63 0.40 13.87
N TYR A 205 21.57 1.03 12.70
CA TYR A 205 22.39 2.20 12.36
C TYR A 205 22.17 3.37 13.34
N GLN A 206 20.93 3.59 13.78
CA GLN A 206 20.60 4.60 14.79
C GLN A 206 20.95 4.18 16.23
N GLN A 207 21.43 2.95 16.45
CA GLN A 207 21.73 2.36 17.77
C GLN A 207 20.51 2.32 18.73
N ARG A 208 19.30 2.16 18.18
CA ARG A 208 18.04 2.17 18.94
C ARG A 208 17.58 0.76 19.31
N TRP A 209 18.35 0.07 20.15
CA TRP A 209 18.16 -1.36 20.46
C TRP A 209 16.77 -1.72 21.00
N LYS A 210 16.16 -0.89 21.87
CA LYS A 210 14.79 -1.15 22.38
C LYS A 210 13.74 -1.13 21.27
N ALA A 211 13.85 -0.16 20.35
CA ALA A 211 12.96 -0.05 19.21
C ALA A 211 13.22 -1.17 18.19
N LEU A 212 14.48 -1.56 17.99
CA LEU A 212 14.86 -2.70 17.16
C LEU A 212 14.24 -4.00 17.70
N ALA A 213 14.37 -4.27 19.00
CA ALA A 213 13.80 -5.46 19.63
C ALA A 213 12.28 -5.52 19.44
N ALA A 214 11.58 -4.40 19.64
CA ALA A 214 10.13 -4.32 19.40
C ALA A 214 9.77 -4.54 17.92
N MET A 215 10.53 -3.96 16.98
CA MET A 215 10.31 -4.12 15.54
C MET A 215 10.53 -5.58 15.09
N LEU A 216 11.58 -6.23 15.59
CA LEU A 216 11.87 -7.64 15.29
C LEU A 216 10.83 -8.57 15.90
N ALA A 217 10.44 -8.35 17.15
CA ALA A 217 9.39 -9.13 17.80
C ALA A 217 8.07 -9.03 17.02
N LEU A 218 7.69 -7.82 16.60
CA LEU A 218 6.53 -7.61 15.75
C LEU A 218 6.66 -8.33 14.39
N GLY A 219 7.85 -8.25 13.77
CA GLY A 219 8.15 -8.92 12.51
C GLY A 219 7.98 -10.44 12.60
N VAL A 220 8.52 -11.06 13.66
CA VAL A 220 8.36 -12.50 13.90
C VAL A 220 6.89 -12.87 14.04
N VAL A 221 6.13 -12.14 14.87
CA VAL A 221 4.68 -12.38 15.04
C VAL A 221 3.96 -12.30 13.69
N CYS A 222 4.21 -11.24 12.93
CA CYS A 222 3.59 -11.03 11.62
C CYS A 222 3.91 -12.14 10.62
N VAL A 223 5.19 -12.52 10.50
CA VAL A 223 5.63 -13.59 9.59
C VAL A 223 4.98 -14.92 10.00
N VAL A 224 4.98 -15.26 11.29
CA VAL A 224 4.30 -16.47 11.78
C VAL A 224 2.82 -16.43 11.42
N THR A 225 2.10 -15.35 11.76
CA THR A 225 0.66 -15.25 11.42
C THR A 225 0.39 -15.26 9.91
N TYR A 226 1.33 -14.78 9.09
CA TYR A 226 1.23 -14.84 7.64
C TYR A 226 1.35 -16.28 7.12
N PHE A 227 2.26 -17.09 7.66
CA PHE A 227 2.52 -18.44 7.15
C PHE A 227 1.73 -19.56 7.83
N VAL A 228 1.08 -19.31 8.97
CA VAL A 228 0.22 -20.31 9.63
C VAL A 228 -0.92 -20.75 8.69
N GLY A 229 -0.92 -22.02 8.30
CA GLY A 229 -1.92 -22.61 7.38
C GLY A 229 -1.78 -22.14 5.93
N TYR A 230 -0.59 -21.71 5.52
CA TYR A 230 -0.29 -21.38 4.12
C TYR A 230 -0.10 -22.66 3.31
N HIS A 231 -0.72 -22.72 2.12
CA HIS A 231 -0.64 -23.87 1.23
C HIS A 231 -0.05 -23.42 -0.11
N SER A 232 0.91 -24.19 -0.64
CA SER A 232 1.57 -23.90 -1.93
C SER A 232 0.94 -24.64 -3.11
N GLU A 233 0.04 -25.60 -2.85
CA GLU A 233 -0.59 -26.41 -3.89
C GLU A 233 -2.05 -26.03 -4.08
N TYR A 234 -2.49 -25.97 -5.33
CA TYR A 234 -3.91 -25.90 -5.68
C TYR A 234 -4.59 -27.12 -5.04
N PRO A 235 -5.59 -26.96 -4.15
CA PRO A 235 -6.34 -28.10 -3.68
C PRO A 235 -7.02 -28.73 -4.89
N THR A 236 -6.53 -29.90 -5.29
CA THR A 236 -7.11 -30.69 -6.38
C THR A 236 -8.48 -31.28 -6.01
N ARG A 237 -8.97 -31.01 -4.79
CA ARG A 237 -10.30 -31.37 -4.30
C ARG A 237 -10.89 -30.27 -3.41
N LEU A 238 -12.16 -29.97 -3.67
CA LEU A 238 -13.04 -29.07 -2.91
C LEU A 238 -13.50 -29.70 -1.58
N ASP A 239 -12.60 -30.37 -0.86
CA ASP A 239 -12.94 -31.08 0.38
C ASP A 239 -12.02 -30.60 1.52
N ALA A 240 -12.25 -29.39 2.03
CA ALA A 240 -11.74 -28.91 3.32
C ALA A 240 -12.60 -27.76 3.88
#